data_AF-A0A3B0UI09-F1
#
_entry.id   AF-A0A3B0UI09-F1
#
_cell.length_a   1.000
_cell.length_b   1.000
_cell.length_c   1.000
_cell.angle_alpha   90.00
_cell.angle_beta   90.00
_cell.angle_gamma   90.00
#
_symmetry.space_group_name_H-M   'P 1'
#
loop_
_entity.id
_entity.type
_entity.pdbx_description
1 polymer ?
#
loop_
_entity_poly.entity_id
_entity_poly.type
_entity_poly.pdbx_seq_one_letter_code
_entity_poly.pdbx_strand_id
1 'polypeptide(L)'
;MKFFKQFFLITLCFFYTVCNYSQTPTKKAHPLLDVLTVAEKQYNITFTYADKTVENFEIIPYNTTLSLKETISYLKNATKLNFTFL
;
A
#
# COMPACT_ATOMS: atom_id res chain seq x y z
N MET A 1 -25.94 47.56 -3.42
CA MET A 1 -26.04 46.18 -3.97
C MET A 1 -24.72 45.62 -4.54
N LYS A 2 -23.53 46.16 -4.22
CA LYS A 2 -22.23 45.59 -4.65
C LYS A 2 -21.58 44.70 -3.58
N PHE A 3 -21.73 45.08 -2.30
CA PHE A 3 -21.20 44.33 -1.15
C PHE A 3 -21.79 42.93 -0.99
N PHE A 4 -23.10 42.75 -1.21
CA PHE A 4 -23.74 41.42 -1.15
C PHE A 4 -23.22 40.48 -2.24
N LYS A 5 -22.95 40.99 -3.45
CA LYS A 5 -22.40 40.19 -4.55
C LYS A 5 -20.96 39.73 -4.25
N GLN A 6 -20.17 40.59 -3.61
CA GLN A 6 -18.79 40.27 -3.23
C GLN A 6 -18.74 39.33 -2.03
N PHE A 7 -19.63 39.49 -1.04
CA PHE A 7 -19.76 38.56 0.08
C PHE A 7 -20.22 37.17 -0.39
N PHE A 8 -21.19 37.12 -1.31
CA PHE A 8 -21.65 35.87 -1.94
C PHE A 8 -20.53 35.17 -2.73
N LEU A 9 -19.70 35.93 -3.45
CA LEU A 9 -18.56 35.37 -4.18
C LEU A 9 -17.54 34.73 -3.21
N ILE A 10 -17.25 35.39 -2.09
CA ILE A 10 -16.30 34.90 -1.09
C ILE A 10 -16.84 33.65 -0.38
N THR A 11 -18.13 33.63 -0.04
CA THR A 11 -18.75 32.43 0.57
C THR A 11 -18.81 31.27 -0.43
N LEU A 12 -19.12 31.54 -1.70
CA LEU A 12 -19.09 30.52 -2.76
C LEU A 12 -17.70 29.88 -2.90
N CYS A 13 -16.62 30.69 -2.89
CA CYS A 13 -15.25 30.16 -2.94
C CYS A 13 -14.90 29.28 -1.73
N PHE A 14 -15.41 29.59 -0.54
CA PHE A 14 -15.14 28.83 0.69
C PHE A 14 -15.85 27.47 0.73
N PHE A 15 -17.00 27.33 0.06
CA PHE A 15 -17.70 26.03 -0.05
C PHE A 15 -16.98 25.03 -0.97
N TYR A 16 -16.22 25.50 -1.98
CA TYR A 16 -15.47 24.62 -2.89
C TYR A 16 -14.28 23.92 -2.22
N THR A 17 -13.74 24.46 -1.12
CA THR A 17 -12.57 23.88 -0.45
C THR A 17 -12.90 22.72 0.48
N VAL A 18 -14.13 22.62 1.00
CA VAL A 18 -14.51 21.64 2.04
C VAL A 18 -14.82 20.24 1.47
N CYS A 19 -14.93 20.10 0.15
CA CYS A 19 -15.25 18.82 -0.51
C CYS A 19 -14.02 18.02 -0.98
N ASN A 20 -12.80 18.45 -0.67
CA ASN A 20 -11.58 17.73 -1.07
C ASN A 20 -11.13 16.74 0.02
N TYR A 21 -11.98 15.77 0.36
CA TYR A 21 -11.59 14.59 1.12
C TYR A 21 -11.34 13.42 0.16
N SER A 22 -10.18 13.40 -0.49
CA SER A 22 -9.71 12.23 -1.24
C SER A 22 -8.30 11.87 -0.81
N GLN A 23 -8.21 11.17 0.32
CA GLN A 23 -7.09 10.31 0.66
C GLN A 23 -7.67 9.04 1.27
N THR A 24 -8.44 8.29 0.48
CA THR A 24 -8.58 6.87 0.77
C THR A 24 -7.18 6.27 0.66
N PRO A 25 -6.61 5.68 1.74
CA PRO A 25 -5.36 4.95 1.63
C PRO A 25 -5.65 3.68 0.83
N THR A 26 -5.72 3.81 -0.49
CA THR A 26 -5.67 2.67 -1.38
C THR A 26 -4.31 2.04 -1.12
N LYS A 27 -4.31 0.85 -0.52
CA LYS A 27 -3.09 0.08 -0.33
C LYS A 27 -2.53 -0.16 -1.73
N LYS A 28 -1.48 0.58 -2.09
CA LYS A 28 -0.87 0.47 -3.40
C LYS A 28 -0.23 -0.91 -3.52
N ALA A 29 -0.30 -1.48 -4.71
CA ALA A 29 0.50 -2.66 -5.01
C ALA A 29 1.98 -2.23 -5.04
N HIS A 30 2.84 -3.05 -4.46
CA HIS A 30 4.28 -2.88 -4.45
C HIS A 30 4.92 -4.10 -5.10
N PRO A 31 6.09 -3.94 -5.75
CA PRO A 31 6.88 -5.07 -6.24
C PRO A 31 7.10 -6.09 -5.11
N LEU A 32 6.95 -7.36 -5.42
CA LEU A 32 7.14 -8.45 -4.47
C LEU A 32 8.54 -8.40 -3.84
N LEU A 33 9.54 -8.02 -4.63
CA LEU A 33 10.93 -7.86 -4.17
C LEU A 33 11.06 -6.87 -3.00
N ASP A 34 10.34 -5.74 -3.07
CA ASP A 34 10.32 -4.75 -1.99
C ASP A 34 9.66 -5.34 -0.73
N VAL A 35 8.56 -6.07 -0.91
CA VAL A 35 7.83 -6.69 0.19
C VAL A 35 8.65 -7.81 0.86
N LEU A 36 9.39 -8.59 0.06
CA LEU A 36 10.32 -9.61 0.58
C LEU A 36 11.45 -8.95 1.37
N THR A 37 12.05 -7.88 0.84
CA THR A 37 13.12 -7.13 1.54
C THR A 37 12.66 -6.58 2.89
N VAL A 38 11.41 -6.14 2.99
CA VAL A 38 10.82 -5.71 4.27
C VAL A 38 10.67 -6.89 5.22
N ALA A 39 10.19 -8.04 4.75
CA ALA A 39 10.04 -9.24 5.55
C ALA A 39 11.38 -9.79 6.05
N GLU A 40 12.45 -9.76 5.23
CA GLU A 40 13.80 -10.15 5.63
C GLU A 40 14.31 -9.34 6.81
N LYS A 41 14.15 -8.01 6.73
CA LYS A 41 14.54 -7.10 7.82
C LYS A 41 13.69 -7.29 9.07
N GLN A 42 12.39 -7.50 8.90
CA GLN A 42 11.46 -7.63 10.02
C GLN A 42 11.70 -8.91 10.83
N TYR A 43 11.94 -10.03 10.16
CA TYR A 43 12.07 -11.33 10.83
C TYR A 43 13.51 -11.83 10.92
N ASN A 44 14.49 -11.05 10.43
CA ASN A 44 15.89 -11.42 10.36
C ASN A 44 16.11 -12.76 9.62
N ILE A 45 15.50 -12.88 8.44
CA ILE A 45 15.59 -14.04 7.53
C ILE A 45 16.09 -13.61 6.15
N THR A 46 16.35 -14.58 5.27
CA THR A 46 16.71 -14.34 3.87
C THR A 46 15.85 -15.19 2.96
N PHE A 47 15.32 -14.60 1.90
CA PHE A 47 14.64 -15.32 0.83
C PHE A 47 15.63 -15.66 -0.28
N THR A 48 15.65 -16.93 -0.69
CA THR A 48 16.36 -17.36 -1.89
C THR A 48 15.35 -17.68 -2.97
N TYR A 49 15.48 -17.04 -4.13
CA TYR A 49 14.59 -17.19 -5.27
C TYR A 49 15.35 -16.96 -6.58
N ALA A 50 14.79 -17.41 -7.70
CA ALA A 50 15.30 -17.04 -9.02
C ALA A 50 14.75 -15.66 -9.43
N ASP A 51 15.60 -14.78 -9.95
CA ASP A 51 15.25 -13.38 -10.27
C ASP A 51 13.97 -13.26 -11.13
N LYS A 52 13.86 -14.11 -12.16
CA LYS A 52 12.71 -14.14 -13.08
C LYS A 52 11.38 -14.50 -12.40
N THR A 53 11.41 -15.07 -11.20
CA THR A 53 10.22 -15.54 -10.49
C THR A 53 9.53 -14.41 -9.71
N VAL A 54 10.24 -13.35 -9.33
CA VAL A 54 9.67 -12.27 -8.48
C VAL A 54 9.50 -10.94 -9.21
N GLU A 55 10.16 -10.77 -10.37
CA GLU A 55 10.21 -9.51 -11.12
C GLU A 55 8.84 -9.01 -11.62
N ASN A 56 7.89 -9.93 -11.88
CA ASN A 56 6.57 -9.60 -12.44
C ASN A 56 5.43 -9.60 -11.41
N PHE A 57 5.73 -9.73 -10.11
CA PHE A 57 4.70 -9.79 -9.08
C PHE A 57 4.56 -8.45 -8.37
N GLU A 58 3.36 -7.90 -8.42
CA GLU A 58 2.96 -6.79 -7.57
C GLU A 58 1.90 -7.27 -6.59
N ILE A 59 2.12 -7.01 -5.30
CA ILE A 59 1.19 -7.38 -4.24
C ILE A 59 0.94 -6.20 -3.33
N ILE A 60 -0.23 -6.19 -2.71
CA ILE A 60 -0.48 -5.31 -1.58
C ILE A 60 0.45 -5.74 -0.43
N PRO A 61 1.17 -4.83 0.25
CA PRO A 61 1.97 -5.20 1.40
C PRO A 61 1.12 -5.82 2.52
N TYR A 62 1.69 -6.81 3.18
CA TYR A 62 1.09 -7.43 4.37
C TYR A 62 1.09 -6.45 5.54
N ASN A 63 0.27 -6.73 6.55
CA ASN A 63 0.29 -5.93 7.78
C ASN A 63 1.53 -6.30 8.62
N THR A 64 2.36 -5.33 8.97
CA THR A 64 3.59 -5.56 9.74
C THR A 64 3.35 -6.12 11.15
N THR A 65 2.11 -6.11 11.65
CA THR A 65 1.75 -6.77 12.92
C THR A 65 1.67 -8.29 12.83
N LEU A 66 1.73 -8.87 11.63
CA LEU A 66 1.64 -10.32 11.42
C LEU A 66 2.91 -11.03 11.92
N SER A 67 2.73 -12.25 12.41
CA SER A 67 3.84 -13.18 12.66
C SER A 67 4.46 -13.68 11.35
N LEU A 68 5.69 -14.20 11.41
CA LEU A 68 6.36 -14.75 10.23
C LEU A 68 5.49 -15.81 9.53
N LYS A 69 4.86 -16.71 10.29
CA LYS A 69 4.00 -17.77 9.74
C LYS A 69 2.80 -17.19 8.97
N GLU A 70 2.16 -16.16 9.53
CA GLU A 70 1.03 -15.49 8.88
C GLU A 70 1.47 -14.72 7.65
N THR A 71 2.64 -14.07 7.69
CA THR A 71 3.23 -13.38 6.56
C THR A 71 3.56 -14.34 5.42
N ILE A 72 4.18 -15.50 5.70
CA ILE A 72 4.42 -16.53 4.68
C ILE A 72 3.11 -17.06 4.08
N SER A 73 2.09 -17.28 4.90
CA SER A 73 0.76 -17.68 4.44
C SER A 73 0.13 -16.61 3.53
N TYR A 74 0.24 -15.34 3.91
CA TYR A 74 -0.20 -14.21 3.10
C TYR A 74 0.52 -14.16 1.74
N LEU A 75 1.85 -14.22 1.75
CA LEU A 75 2.66 -14.18 0.54
C LEU A 75 2.31 -15.33 -0.42
N LYS A 76 2.10 -16.54 0.11
CA LYS A 76 1.63 -17.70 -0.65
C LYS A 76 0.27 -17.46 -1.30
N ASN A 77 -0.69 -16.90 -0.57
CA ASN A 77 -2.02 -16.64 -1.10
C ASN A 77 -2.04 -15.52 -2.14
N ALA A 78 -1.22 -14.47 -1.94
CA ALA A 78 -1.16 -13.32 -2.82
C ALA A 78 -0.43 -13.62 -4.14
N THR A 79 0.63 -14.44 -4.10
CA THR A 79 1.50 -14.70 -5.26
C THR A 79 1.29 -16.07 -5.90
N LYS A 80 0.61 -17.00 -5.20
CA LYS A 80 0.54 -18.43 -5.55
C LYS A 80 1.90 -19.14 -5.61
N LEU A 81 2.96 -18.52 -5.10
CA LEU A 81 4.29 -19.12 -4.98
C LEU A 81 4.34 -20.05 -3.77
N ASN A 82 5.22 -21.05 -3.84
CA ASN A 82 5.50 -21.93 -2.71
C ASN A 82 6.68 -21.39 -1.92
N PHE A 83 6.54 -21.39 -0.59
CA PHE A 83 7.56 -20.99 0.36
C PHE A 83 7.93 -22.21 1.21
N THR A 84 9.22 -22.47 1.35
CA THR A 84 9.77 -23.61 2.10
C THR A 84 10.91 -23.12 2.97
N PHE A 85 10.95 -23.61 4.22
CA PHE A 85 12.10 -23.40 5.10
C PHE A 85 13.19 -24.39 4.71
N LEU A 86 14.41 -23.86 4.53
CA LEU A 86 15.63 -24.62 4.26
C LEU A 86 16.42 -24.83 5.55
#